data_AF-A0A936EXC4-F1
#
_entry.id   AF-A0A936EXC4-F1
#
_cell.length_a   1.000
_cell.length_b   1.000
_cell.length_c   1.000
_cell.angle_alpha   90.00
_cell.angle_beta   90.00
_cell.angle_gamma   90.00
#
_symmetry.space_group_name_H-M   'P 1'
#
loop_
_entity.id
_entity.type
_entity.pdbx_description
1 polymer ?
#
loop_
_entity_poly.entity_id
_entity_poly.type
_entity_poly.pdbx_seq_one_letter_code
_entity_poly.pdbx_strand_id
1 'polypeptide(L)' 'MNAEPFTRTWQVGARTCTLTAGRDDRGQVACCIEWKPLPERLSDAELREYRAGRDAAIAELAEHFDVQTLVIET' A
#
# COMPACT_ATOMS: atom_id res chain seq x y z
N MET A 1 -18.87 3.97 -13.27
CA MET A 1 -18.88 2.98 -12.17
C MET A 1 -17.66 3.29 -11.32
N ASN A 2 -17.84 3.59 -10.03
CA ASN A 2 -16.70 3.68 -9.12
C ASN A 2 -16.17 2.26 -8.94
N ALA A 3 -14.87 2.06 -9.16
CA ALA A 3 -14.24 0.78 -8.90
C ALA A 3 -14.38 0.43 -7.41
N GLU A 4 -14.50 -0.86 -7.10
CA GLU A 4 -14.59 -1.32 -5.71
C GLU A 4 -13.35 -0.87 -4.92
N PRO A 5 -13.48 -0.60 -3.60
CA PRO A 5 -12.33 -0.30 -2.77
C PRO A 5 -11.31 -1.45 -2.81
N PHE A 6 -10.02 -1.09 -2.80
CA PHE A 6 -8.91 -2.03 -2.81
C PHE A 6 -8.29 -2.11 -1.42
N THR A 7 -8.00 -3.33 -0.96
CA THR A 7 -7.29 -3.55 0.31
C THR A 7 -6.27 -4.67 0.16
N ARG A 8 -5.06 -4.43 0.68
CA ARG A 8 -4.02 -5.45 0.84
C ARG A 8 -3.32 -5.34 2.18
N THR A 9 -3.05 -6.49 2.76
CA THR A 9 -2.42 -6.61 4.08
C THR A 9 -1.22 -7.54 3.99
N TRP A 10 -0.10 -7.13 4.57
CA TRP A 10 1.11 -7.96 4.65
C TRP A 10 1.79 -7.80 6.01
N GLN A 11 2.69 -8.74 6.33
CA GLN A 11 3.48 -8.72 7.55
C GLN A 11 4.83 -8.03 7.32
N VAL A 12 5.30 -7.34 8.34
CA VAL A 12 6.65 -6.74 8.43
C VAL A 12 7.17 -7.01 9.84
N GLY A 13 8.07 -7.98 9.96
CA GLY A 13 8.46 -8.55 11.25
C GLY A 13 7.23 -9.02 12.04
N ALA A 14 7.06 -8.45 13.24
CA ALA A 14 5.92 -8.74 14.12
C ALA A 14 4.71 -7.80 13.92
N ARG A 15 4.73 -6.94 12.90
CA ARG A 15 3.69 -5.92 12.63
C ARG A 15 2.93 -6.25 11.37
N THR A 16 1.72 -5.71 11.31
CA THR A 16 0.86 -5.78 10.12
C THR A 16 0.77 -4.42 9.44
N CYS A 17 0.95 -4.39 8.13
CA CYS A 17 0.67 -3.24 7.27
C CYS A 17 -0.60 -3.51 6.46
N THR A 18 -1.47 -2.51 6.33
CA THR A 18 -2.63 -2.57 5.45
C THR A 18 -2.65 -1.35 4.54
N LEU A 19 -2.61 -1.58 3.23
CA LEU A 19 -2.91 -0.57 2.23
C LEU A 19 -4.40 -0.60 1.91
N THR A 20 -5.07 0.54 2.03
CA THR A 20 -6.45 0.73 1.57
C THR A 20 -6.48 1.83 0.53
N ALA A 21 -7.22 1.62 -0.56
CA ALA A 21 -7.35 2.59 -1.63
C ALA A 21 -8.79 2.64 -2.16
N GLY A 22 -9.18 3.83 -2.62
CA GLY A 22 -10.48 4.08 -3.23
C GLY A 22 -10.36 5.08 -4.37
N ARG A 23 -11.31 5.00 -5.30
CA ARG A 23 -11.46 5.95 -6.41
C ARG A 23 -12.63 6.88 -6.13
N ASP A 24 -12.39 8.19 -6.17
CA ASP A 24 -13.46 9.18 -6.02
C ASP A 24 -14.30 9.36 -7.30
N ASP A 25 -15.31 10.21 -7.24
CA ASP A 25 -16.20 10.52 -8.36
C ASP A 25 -15.51 11.27 -9.51
N ARG A 26 -14.31 11.81 -9.28
CA ARG A 26 -13.44 12.46 -10.27
C ARG A 26 -12.42 11.49 -10.88
N GLY A 27 -12.46 10.22 -10.50
CA GLY A 27 -11.53 9.19 -10.98
C GLY A 27 -10.17 9.21 -10.29
N GLN A 28 -9.95 10.07 -9.29
CA GLN A 28 -8.69 10.12 -8.54
C GLN A 28 -8.62 8.94 -7.58
N VAL A 29 -7.47 8.25 -7.58
CA VAL A 29 -7.21 7.15 -6.66
C VAL A 29 -6.42 7.71 -5.47
N ALA A 30 -6.98 7.58 -4.27
CA ALA A 30 -6.31 7.91 -3.03
C ALA A 30 -6.05 6.62 -2.24
N CYS A 31 -4.91 6.54 -1.57
CA CYS A 31 -4.55 5.40 -0.74
C CYS A 31 -3.90 5.82 0.57
N CYS A 32 -4.05 4.98 1.59
CA CYS A 32 -3.33 5.08 2.85
C CYS A 32 -2.70 3.72 3.20
N ILE A 33 -1.59 3.76 3.95
CA ILE A 33 -1.02 2.56 4.59
C ILE A 33 -1.09 2.75 6.09
N GLU A 34 -1.74 1.82 6.76
CA GLU A 34 -1.89 1.79 8.20
C GLU A 34 -1.04 0.66 8.81
N TRP A 35 -0.58 0.86 10.03
CA TRP A 35 0.27 -0.09 10.75
C TRP A 35 -0.37 -0.55 12.05
N LYS A 36 -0.17 -1.82 12.40
CA LYS A 36 -0.59 -2.37 13.69
C LYS A 36 0.45 -3.33 14.28
N PRO A 37 1.07 -2.98 15.42
CA PRO A 37 1.16 -1.63 15.99
C PRO A 37 1.99 -0.68 15.09
N LEU A 38 1.85 0.64 15.29
CA LEU A 38 2.66 1.64 14.59
C LEU A 38 4.15 1.49 15.00
N PRO A 39 5.09 1.35 14.05
CA PRO A 39 6.51 1.29 14.36
C PRO A 39 7.06 2.68 14.74
N GLU A 40 7.84 2.76 15.80
CA GLU A 40 8.69 3.95 16.07
C GLU A 40 9.90 3.98 15.12
N ARG A 41 10.45 2.80 14.82
CA ARG A 41 11.56 2.61 13.87
C ARG A 41 11.49 1.20 13.26
N LEU A 42 11.89 1.09 11.99
CA LEU A 42 12.11 -0.19 11.33
C LEU A 42 13.62 -0.51 11.30
N SER A 43 13.97 -1.77 11.48
CA SER A 43 15.28 -2.29 11.11
C SER A 43 15.43 -2.36 9.57
N ASP A 44 16.66 -2.53 9.08
CA ASP A 44 16.91 -2.65 7.64
C ASP A 44 16.25 -3.88 7.00
N ALA A 45 16.05 -4.95 7.77
CA ALA A 45 15.34 -6.15 7.33
C ALA A 45 13.84 -5.85 7.21
N GLU A 46 13.24 -5.26 8.24
CA GLU A 46 11.82 -4.86 8.23
C GLU A 46 11.54 -3.80 7.16
N LEU A 47 12.46 -2.88 6.90
CA LEU A 47 12.32 -1.89 5.82
C LEU A 47 12.29 -2.57 4.45
N ARG A 48 13.11 -3.61 4.23
CA ARG A 48 13.09 -4.41 3.00
C ARG A 48 11.78 -5.19 2.85
N GLU A 49 11.30 -5.81 3.91
CA GLU A 49 9.99 -6.50 3.93
C GLU A 49 8.84 -5.54 3.65
N TYR A 50 8.85 -4.37 4.28
CA TYR A 50 7.87 -3.31 4.04
C TYR A 50 7.85 -2.89 2.58
N ARG A 51 9.01 -2.58 2.00
CA ARG A 51 9.13 -2.16 0.59
C ARG A 51 8.63 -3.25 -0.35
N ALA A 52 9.02 -4.51 -0.13
CA ALA A 52 8.58 -5.62 -0.95
C ALA A 52 7.04 -5.78 -0.93
N GLY A 53 6.43 -5.72 0.26
CA GLY A 53 4.97 -5.80 0.38
C GLY A 53 4.24 -4.58 -0.18
N ARG A 54 4.77 -3.38 0.04
CA ARG A 54 4.25 -2.13 -0.55
C ARG A 54 4.29 -2.20 -2.07
N ASP A 55 5.41 -2.57 -2.66
CA ASP A 55 5.60 -2.55 -4.11
C ASP A 55 4.69 -3.58 -4.79
N ALA A 56 4.51 -4.76 -4.19
CA ALA A 56 3.52 -5.74 -4.64
C ALA A 56 2.09 -5.20 -4.54
N ALA A 57 1.72 -4.60 -3.40
CA ALA A 57 0.38 -4.02 -3.21
C ALA A 57 0.10 -2.86 -4.18
N ILE A 58 1.10 -2.05 -4.51
CA ILE A 58 0.99 -0.95 -5.49
C ILE A 58 0.82 -1.50 -6.90
N ALA A 59 1.54 -2.57 -7.27
CA ALA A 59 1.35 -3.21 -8.58
C ALA A 59 -0.06 -3.79 -8.73
N GLU A 60 -0.57 -4.48 -7.71
CA GLU A 60 -1.95 -4.99 -7.71
C GLU A 60 -2.99 -3.85 -7.73
N LEU A 61 -2.72 -2.74 -7.04
CA LEU A 61 -3.55 -1.54 -7.08
C LEU A 61 -3.61 -0.93 -8.48
N ALA A 62 -2.45 -0.87 -9.17
CA ALA A 62 -2.33 -0.36 -10.52
C ALA A 62 -3.21 -1.14 -11.49
N GLU A 63 -3.19 -2.47 -11.40
CA GLU A 63 -4.07 -3.36 -12.17
C GLU A 63 -5.55 -3.17 -11.78
N HIS A 64 -5.85 -3.14 -10.48
CA HIS A 64 -7.23 -3.03 -9.98
C HIS A 64 -7.92 -1.74 -10.44
N PHE A 65 -7.22 -0.62 -10.45
CA PHE A 65 -7.77 0.66 -10.88
C PHE A 65 -7.48 0.99 -12.34
N ASP A 66 -6.69 0.21 -13.07
CA ASP A 66 -6.20 0.54 -14.42
C ASP A 66 -5.47 1.91 -14.43
N VAL A 67 -4.42 2.02 -13.62
CA VAL A 67 -3.59 3.22 -13.49
C VAL A 67 -2.10 2.88 -13.58
N GLN A 68 -1.27 3.87 -13.90
CA GLN A 68 0.19 3.74 -13.82
C GLN A 68 0.70 4.24 -12.47
N THR A 69 1.70 3.57 -11.93
CA THR A 69 2.29 3.89 -10.62
C THR A 69 3.80 4.05 -10.70
N LEU A 70 4.32 5.02 -9.94
CA LEU A 70 5.75 5.22 -9.69
C LEU A 70 5.94 5.43 -8.19
N VAL A 71 6.95 4.79 -7.61
CA VAL A 71 7.32 4.99 -6.21
C VAL A 71 8.54 5.91 -6.15
N ILE A 72 8.43 6.98 -5.35
CA ILE A 72 9.52 7.93 -5.10
C ILE A 72 9.84 7.89 -3.61
N GLU A 73 11.08 7.56 -3.27
CA GLU A 73 11.60 7.58 -1.89
C GLU A 73 12.72 8.62 -1.79
N THR A 74 12.75 9.37 -0.70
CA THR A 74 13.72 10.45 -0.43
C THR A 74 14.64 10.10 0.73
#